data_AF-X1K6D4-F1
#
_entry.id   AF-X1K6D4-F1
#
_cell.length_a   1.000
_cell.length_b   1.000
_cell.length_c   1.000
_cell.angle_alpha   90.00
_cell.angle_beta   90.00
_cell.angle_gamma   90.00
#
_symmetry.space_group_name_H-M   'P 1'
#
loop_
_entity.id
_entity.type
_entity.pdbx_description
1 polymer ?
#
loop_
_entity_poly.entity_id
_entity_poly.type
_entity_poly.pdbx_seq_one_letter_code
_entity_poly.pdbx_strand_id
1 'polypeptide(L)'
;VFETIHMSERRELEKRYSVEWKNIANFMKYNTGFRLSGIARGGSRVKGTHSDYSDLDIIFAISGDPVRTVIYPKLVSKLKENFPRNTVADVIYKRKKIKDKKNQ
;
A
#
# COMPACT_ATOMS: atom_id res chain seq x y z
N VAL A 1 16.33 14.76 22.00
CA VAL A 1 15.87 15.48 20.78
C VAL A 1 15.90 14.58 19.54
N PHE A 2 17.01 13.89 19.24
CA PHE A 2 17.11 12.98 18.09
C PHE A 2 16.15 11.77 18.16
N GLU A 3 16.07 11.09 19.31
CA GLU A 3 15.15 9.95 19.52
C GLU A 3 13.67 10.34 19.38
N THR A 4 13.31 11.53 19.83
CA THR A 4 11.93 12.04 19.77
C THR A 4 11.49 12.29 18.32
N ILE A 5 12.40 12.81 17.48
CA ILE A 5 12.16 13.01 16.05
C ILE A 5 11.98 11.65 15.37
N HIS A 6 12.88 10.70 15.61
CA HIS A 6 12.80 9.37 15.02
C HIS A 6 11.52 8.61 15.38
N MET A 7 11.09 8.68 16.65
CA MET A 7 9.82 8.09 17.11
C MET A 7 8.59 8.73 16.45
N SER A 8 8.61 10.05 16.25
CA SER A 8 7.50 10.75 15.58
C SER A 8 7.40 10.42 14.09
N GLU A 9 8.52 10.29 13.39
CA GLU A 9 8.57 9.86 11.98
C GLU A 9 8.04 8.44 11.81
N ARG A 10 8.45 7.52 12.70
CA ARG A 10 7.98 6.14 12.69
C ARG A 10 6.48 6.04 12.91
N ARG A 11 5.95 6.84 13.84
CA ARG A 11 4.50 6.92 14.09
C ARG A 11 3.72 7.44 12.89
N GLU A 12 4.25 8.45 12.20
CA GLU A 12 3.62 8.99 10.98
C GLU A 12 3.65 7.97 9.83
N LEU A 13 4.72 7.20 9.68
CA LEU A 13 4.80 6.12 8.70
C LEU A 13 3.75 5.03 8.99
N GLU A 14 3.65 4.55 10.22
CA GLU A 14 2.65 3.53 10.59
C GLU A 14 1.21 4.00 10.39
N LYS A 15 0.91 5.29 10.65
CA LYS A 15 -0.39 5.87 10.31
C LYS A 15 -0.66 5.80 8.80
N ARG A 16 0.32 6.16 7.97
CA ARG A 16 0.18 6.08 6.50
C ARG A 16 -0.07 4.66 6.05
N TYR A 17 0.69 3.69 6.54
CA TYR A 17 0.45 2.28 6.21
C TYR A 17 -0.95 1.81 6.64
N SER A 18 -1.43 2.24 7.80
CA SER A 18 -2.79 1.92 8.22
C SER A 18 -3.86 2.54 7.31
N VAL A 19 -3.63 3.74 6.77
CA VAL A 19 -4.54 4.39 5.82
C VAL A 19 -4.52 3.65 4.48
N GLU A 20 -3.34 3.36 3.95
CA GLU A 20 -3.19 2.61 2.70
C GLU A 20 -3.83 1.22 2.77
N TRP A 21 -3.62 0.50 3.88
CA TRP A 21 -4.30 -0.77 4.11
C TRP A 21 -5.82 -0.64 4.05
N LYS A 22 -6.41 0.36 4.74
CA LYS A 22 -7.86 0.58 4.73
C LYS A 22 -8.37 0.91 3.32
N ASN A 23 -7.65 1.73 2.58
CA ASN A 23 -8.00 2.11 1.21
C ASN A 23 -8.01 0.88 0.29
N ILE A 24 -6.96 0.06 0.34
CA ILE A 24 -6.88 -1.15 -0.48
C ILE A 24 -7.94 -2.16 -0.05
N ALA A 25 -8.15 -2.37 1.26
CA ALA A 25 -9.16 -3.29 1.74
C ALA A 25 -10.58 -2.89 1.30
N ASN A 26 -10.91 -1.60 1.36
CA ASN A 26 -12.19 -1.08 0.89
C ASN A 26 -12.32 -1.20 -0.63
N PHE A 27 -11.30 -0.83 -1.39
CA PHE A 27 -11.28 -1.04 -2.85
C PHE A 27 -11.53 -2.52 -3.21
N MET A 28 -10.82 -3.43 -2.55
CA MET A 28 -10.95 -4.87 -2.79
C MET A 28 -12.38 -5.34 -2.52
N LYS A 29 -13.01 -4.88 -1.44
CA LYS A 29 -14.38 -5.26 -1.05
C LYS A 29 -15.47 -4.65 -1.93
N TYR A 30 -15.32 -3.39 -2.36
CA TYR A 30 -16.44 -2.63 -2.91
C TYR A 30 -16.28 -2.25 -4.39
N ASN A 31 -15.04 -2.22 -4.92
CA ASN A 31 -14.79 -1.69 -6.27
C ASN A 31 -14.37 -2.80 -7.26
N THR A 32 -13.82 -3.91 -6.77
CA THR A 32 -13.36 -4.99 -7.65
C THR A 32 -14.50 -5.77 -8.30
N GLY A 33 -15.70 -5.77 -7.72
CA GLY A 33 -16.82 -6.61 -8.16
C GLY A 33 -16.56 -8.11 -7.99
N PHE A 34 -15.46 -8.49 -7.35
CA PHE A 34 -15.18 -9.88 -7.00
C PHE A 34 -15.79 -10.17 -5.64
N ARG A 35 -16.39 -11.35 -5.51
CA ARG A 35 -16.82 -11.87 -4.21
C ARG A 35 -15.57 -12.34 -3.46
N LEU A 36 -15.19 -11.64 -2.40
CA LEU A 36 -14.06 -12.04 -1.58
C LEU A 36 -14.49 -13.00 -0.48
N SER A 37 -13.76 -14.11 -0.34
CA SER A 37 -13.83 -14.96 0.86
C SER A 37 -13.06 -14.36 2.03
N GLY A 38 -12.02 -13.56 1.73
CA GLY A 38 -11.20 -12.93 2.75
C GLY A 38 -10.13 -12.01 2.18
N ILE A 39 -9.66 -11.08 3.01
CA ILE A 39 -8.52 -10.21 2.74
C ILE A 39 -7.79 -9.91 4.05
N ALA A 40 -6.46 -9.99 4.03
CA ALA A 40 -5.62 -9.81 5.19
C ALA A 40 -4.29 -9.13 4.83
N ARG A 41 -3.64 -8.54 5.84
CA ARG A 41 -2.24 -8.14 5.77
C ARG A 41 -1.37 -9.39 5.80
N GLY A 42 -0.30 -9.41 5.02
CA GLY A 42 0.72 -10.44 5.03
C GLY A 42 2.09 -9.88 5.41
N GLY A 43 3.11 -10.74 5.30
CA GLY A 43 4.49 -10.28 5.22
C GLY A 43 5.14 -9.79 6.52
N SER A 44 6.22 -9.03 6.35
CA SER A 44 7.10 -8.59 7.45
C SER A 44 6.41 -7.66 8.45
N ARG A 45 5.45 -6.86 7.98
CA ARG A 45 4.66 -5.93 8.82
C ARG A 45 3.75 -6.64 9.81
N VAL A 46 3.24 -7.82 9.46
CA VAL A 46 2.48 -8.65 10.40
C VAL A 46 3.40 -9.36 11.39
N LYS A 47 4.62 -9.70 10.95
CA LYS A 47 5.63 -10.37 11.78
C LYS A 47 6.42 -9.41 12.68
N GLY A 48 6.26 -8.11 12.52
CA GLY A 48 7.03 -7.09 13.26
C GLY A 48 8.50 -7.01 12.86
N THR A 49 8.89 -7.61 11.73
CA THR A 49 10.27 -7.65 11.22
C THR A 49 10.50 -6.68 10.06
N HIS A 50 9.63 -5.69 9.91
CA HIS A 50 9.68 -4.72 8.82
C HIS A 50 10.64 -3.57 9.12
N SER A 51 11.28 -3.07 8.07
CA SER A 51 11.91 -1.75 8.08
C SER A 51 10.86 -0.66 7.80
N ASP A 52 11.20 0.58 8.13
CA ASP A 52 10.32 1.73 7.95
C ASP A 52 9.85 1.92 6.50
N TYR A 53 10.65 1.47 5.52
CA TYR A 53 10.36 1.53 4.08
C TYR A 53 9.88 0.19 3.48
N SER A 54 9.60 -0.82 4.31
CA SER A 54 9.09 -2.09 3.81
C SER A 54 7.71 -1.94 3.18
N ASP A 55 7.49 -2.67 2.09
CA ASP A 55 6.23 -2.72 1.37
C ASP A 55 5.09 -3.28 2.25
N LEU A 56 3.86 -3.04 1.79
CA LEU A 56 2.65 -3.58 2.40
C LEU A 56 2.21 -4.83 1.63
N ASP A 57 2.47 -6.00 2.20
CA ASP A 57 2.02 -7.28 1.65
C ASP A 57 0.53 -7.52 1.95
N ILE A 58 -0.23 -7.92 0.94
CA ILE A 58 -1.68 -8.17 1.04
C ILE A 58 -2.00 -9.53 0.45
N ILE A 59 -2.77 -10.32 1.21
CA ILE A 59 -3.25 -11.64 0.80
C ILE A 59 -4.77 -11.58 0.73
N PHE A 60 -5.35 -12.11 -0.35
CA PHE A 60 -6.80 -12.16 -0.53
C PHE A 60 -7.23 -13.47 -1.18
N ALA A 61 -8.48 -13.84 -0.95
CA ALA A 61 -9.12 -15.00 -1.54
C ALA A 61 -10.43 -14.58 -2.20
N ILE A 62 -10.65 -15.03 -3.44
CA ILE A 62 -11.88 -14.82 -4.20
C ILE A 62 -12.73 -16.09 -4.09
N SER A 63 -14.01 -15.94 -3.75
CA SER A 63 -14.96 -17.03 -3.66
C SER A 63 -15.38 -17.54 -5.04
N GLY A 64 -15.78 -18.81 -5.12
CA GLY A 64 -16.23 -19.47 -6.35
C GLY A 64 -15.10 -20.24 -7.02
N ASP A 65 -15.11 -20.27 -8.36
CA ASP A 65 -14.07 -20.89 -9.18
C ASP A 65 -13.30 -19.83 -10.00
N PRO A 66 -12.46 -19.01 -9.33
CA PRO A 66 -11.75 -17.93 -10.00
C PRO A 66 -10.66 -18.47 -10.91
N VAL A 67 -10.85 -18.34 -12.22
CA VAL A 67 -9.78 -18.63 -13.18
C VAL A 67 -8.76 -17.50 -13.17
N ARG A 68 -7.53 -17.79 -12.69
CA ARG A 68 -6.45 -16.80 -12.52
C ARG A 68 -6.19 -15.98 -13.79
N THR A 69 -6.20 -16.60 -14.96
CA THR A 69 -5.95 -15.94 -16.25
C THR A 69 -7.01 -14.92 -16.62
N VAL A 70 -8.22 -15.04 -16.07
CA VAL A 70 -9.33 -14.10 -16.28
C VAL A 70 -9.36 -13.02 -15.20
N ILE A 71 -9.14 -13.42 -13.94
CA ILE A 71 -9.24 -12.53 -12.78
C ILE A 71 -8.07 -11.55 -12.74
N TYR A 72 -6.85 -12.03 -12.97
CA TYR A 72 -5.65 -11.23 -12.77
C TYR A 72 -5.61 -9.99 -13.69
N PRO A 73 -5.88 -10.07 -15.00
CA PRO A 73 -5.93 -8.88 -15.85
C PRO A 73 -7.01 -7.88 -15.44
N LYS A 74 -8.20 -8.37 -15.07
CA LYS A 74 -9.32 -7.51 -14.59
C LYS A 74 -8.96 -6.78 -13.30
N LEU A 75 -8.33 -7.49 -12.35
CA LEU A 75 -7.86 -6.89 -11.11
C LEU A 75 -6.82 -5.81 -11.36
N VAL A 76 -5.83 -6.08 -12.23
CA VAL A 76 -4.80 -5.11 -12.61
C VAL A 76 -5.40 -3.87 -13.28
N SER A 77 -6.39 -4.04 -14.17
CA SER A 77 -7.10 -2.90 -14.79
C SER A 77 -7.76 -2.01 -13.72
N LYS A 78 -8.55 -2.62 -12.83
CA LYS A 78 -9.24 -1.89 -11.77
C LYS A 78 -8.28 -1.18 -10.82
N LEU A 79 -7.16 -1.82 -10.50
CA LEU A 79 -6.10 -1.19 -9.69
C LEU A 79 -5.52 0.03 -10.39
N LYS A 80 -5.23 -0.03 -11.70
CA LYS A 80 -4.72 1.11 -12.47
C LYS A 80 -5.73 2.25 -12.57
N GLU A 81 -7.01 1.92 -12.68
CA GLU A 81 -8.12 2.90 -12.75
C GLU A 81 -8.32 3.63 -11.41
N ASN A 82 -8.25 2.91 -10.28
CA ASN A 82 -8.58 3.46 -8.95
C ASN A 82 -7.34 4.00 -8.21
N PHE A 83 -6.15 3.55 -8.57
CA PHE A 83 -4.88 4.03 -8.03
C PHE A 83 -3.99 4.52 -9.18
N PRO A 84 -4.39 5.59 -9.89
CA PRO A 84 -3.59 6.15 -10.99
C PRO A 84 -2.28 6.70 -10.40
N ARG A 85 -1.20 5.91 -10.51
CA ARG A 85 0.16 6.22 -10.04
C ARG A 85 0.20 7.14 -8.80
N ASN A 86 -0.09 6.58 -7.65
CA ASN A 86 0.42 7.11 -6.38
C ASN A 86 1.53 6.20 -5.89
N THR A 87 2.67 6.23 -6.58
CA THR A 87 3.88 5.65 -6.02
C THR A 87 4.26 6.54 -4.83
N VAL A 88 4.25 6.01 -3.61
CA VAL A 88 4.91 6.66 -2.46
C VAL A 88 6.36 7.02 -2.84
N ALA A 89 6.97 6.24 -3.74
CA ALA A 89 8.24 6.54 -4.42
C ALA A 89 8.22 7.86 -5.23
N ASP A 90 7.14 8.23 -5.93
CA ASP A 90 7.03 9.49 -6.67
C ASP A 90 6.93 10.70 -5.74
N VAL A 91 6.23 10.57 -4.61
CA VAL A 91 6.14 11.65 -3.61
C VAL A 91 7.48 11.83 -2.88
N ILE A 92 8.17 10.74 -2.54
CA ILE A 92 9.51 10.79 -1.94
C ILE A 92 10.55 11.33 -2.93
N TYR A 93 10.52 10.88 -4.19
CA TYR A 93 11.40 11.37 -5.26
C TYR A 93 11.20 12.86 -5.53
N LYS A 94 9.94 13.32 -5.63
CA LYS A 94 9.63 14.76 -5.77
C LYS A 94 10.12 15.57 -4.58
N ARG A 95 9.98 15.07 -3.35
CA ARG A 95 10.45 15.77 -2.14
C ARG A 95 11.98 15.87 -2.04
N LYS A 96 12.73 14.83 -2.45
CA LYS A 96 14.20 14.91 -2.58
C LYS A 96 14.60 15.98 -3.58
N LYS A 97 14.02 15.95 -4.79
CA LYS A 97 14.33 16.91 -5.86
C LYS A 97 14.02 18.37 -5.49
N ILE A 98 13.01 18.62 -4.65
CA ILE A 98 12.66 19.96 -4.15
C ILE A 98 13.65 20.44 -3.07
N LYS A 99 14.13 19.54 -2.19
CA LYS A 99 15.16 19.89 -1.21
C LYS A 99 16.49 20.23 -1.88
N ASP A 100 16.89 19.46 -2.89
CA ASP A 100 18.15 19.67 -3.61
C ASP A 100 18.15 21.00 -4.40
N LYS A 101 16.98 21.44 -4.89
CA LYS A 101 16.79 22.75 -5.56
C LYS A 101 16.76 23.96 -4.64
N LYS A 102 16.55 23.78 -3.33
CA LYS A 102 16.53 24.88 -2.35
C LYS A 102 17.89 25.13 -1.70
N ASN A 103 18.85 24.24 -1.94
CA ASN A 103 20.21 24.29 -1.41
C ASN A 103 21.27 24.65 -2.48
N GLN A 104 20.81 25.09 -3.67
CA GLN A 104 21.59 25.80 -4.69
C GLN A 104 21.09 27.24 -4.74
#